data_AF-A0A0C9TCE8-F1
#
_entry.id   AF-A0A0C9TCE8-F1
#
_cell.length_a   1.000
_cell.length_b   1.000
_cell.length_c   1.000
_cell.angle_alpha   90.00
_cell.angle_beta   90.00
_cell.angle_gamma   90.00
#
_symmetry.space_group_name_H-M   'P 1'
#
loop_
_entity.id
_entity.type
_entity.pdbx_description
1 polymer ?
#
loop_
_entity_poly.entity_id
_entity_poly.type
_entity_poly.pdbx_seq_one_letter_code
_entity_poly.pdbx_strand_id
1 'polypeptide(L)'
;PSWLRSVPRNFGEARAGTLKADEWRTMTTVYLPLALVSIWGEGSAHPTKEVADHLRCVLIHTMHLVCAIQIACYRTMTVSRTTAYRSHITAWLTALKEVLPDASFRPNGHMACHIADYLELFGPVRSWWCFPFKRLIGQLQRMPINHKFG
;
A
#
# COMPACT_ATOMS: atom_id res chain seq x y z
N PRO A 1 -15.14 12.06 -4.86
CA PRO A 1 -15.97 11.28 -5.81
C PRO A 1 -16.56 10.03 -5.13
N SER A 2 -17.79 9.61 -5.49
CA SER A 2 -18.47 8.45 -4.86
C SER A 2 -17.78 7.10 -5.10
N TRP A 3 -16.97 6.98 -6.16
CA TRP A 3 -16.24 5.77 -6.52
C TRP A 3 -14.94 5.55 -5.73
N LEU A 4 -14.47 6.55 -4.99
CA LEU A 4 -13.28 6.48 -4.15
C LEU A 4 -13.72 6.47 -2.68
N ARG A 5 -13.48 5.37 -1.96
CA ARG A 5 -13.79 5.33 -0.52
C ARG A 5 -12.89 6.30 0.22
N SER A 6 -13.50 7.16 1.02
CA SER A 6 -12.76 8.09 1.86
C SER A 6 -12.21 7.39 3.10
N VAL A 7 -11.07 7.88 3.58
CA VAL A 7 -10.47 7.49 4.85
C VAL A 7 -11.29 8.14 5.99
N PRO A 8 -11.51 7.49 7.14
CA PRO A 8 -12.18 8.09 8.28
C PRO A 8 -11.57 9.44 8.67
N ARG A 9 -12.42 10.44 8.95
CA ARG A 9 -11.97 11.80 9.30
C ARG A 9 -11.13 11.86 10.57
N ASN A 10 -11.35 10.91 11.48
CA ASN A 10 -10.66 10.75 12.74
C ASN A 10 -9.47 9.77 12.65
N PHE A 11 -8.97 9.49 11.44
CA PHE A 11 -7.81 8.61 11.26
C PHE A 11 -6.64 9.05 12.14
N GLY A 12 -6.04 8.09 12.86
CA GLY A 12 -5.01 8.33 13.86
C GLY A 12 -5.52 8.34 15.30
N GLU A 13 -6.84 8.49 15.51
CA GLU A 13 -7.44 8.39 16.84
C GLU A 13 -7.86 6.95 17.18
N ALA A 14 -7.77 6.56 18.45
CA ALA A 14 -8.12 5.20 18.91
C ALA A 14 -9.56 4.78 18.50
N ARG A 15 -10.50 5.73 18.51
CA ARG A 15 -11.91 5.48 18.12
C ARG A 15 -12.13 5.25 16.62
N ALA A 16 -11.15 5.53 15.76
CA ALA A 16 -11.27 5.31 14.31
C ALA A 16 -11.16 3.83 13.92
N GLY A 17 -10.57 3.00 14.81
CA GLY A 17 -10.27 1.61 14.51
C GLY A 17 -9.22 1.45 13.40
N THR A 18 -9.16 0.25 12.83
CA THR A 18 -8.19 -0.09 11.77
C THR A 18 -8.79 0.17 10.40
N LEU A 19 -8.03 0.83 9.52
CA LEU A 19 -8.42 1.01 8.13
C LEU A 19 -8.61 -0.34 7.42
N LYS A 20 -9.65 -0.43 6.59
CA LYS A 20 -9.88 -1.53 5.67
C LYS A 20 -8.90 -1.43 4.50
N ALA A 21 -8.71 -2.52 3.76
CA ALA A 21 -7.75 -2.57 2.65
C ALA A 21 -7.97 -1.48 1.57
N ASP A 22 -9.22 -1.17 1.24
CA ASP A 22 -9.55 -0.12 0.25
C ASP A 22 -9.29 1.30 0.80
N GLU A 23 -9.43 1.49 2.12
CA GLU A 23 -9.11 2.73 2.81
C GLU A 23 -7.59 2.91 2.92
N TRP A 24 -6.84 1.85 3.23
CA TRP A 24 -5.38 1.85 3.16
C TRP A 24 -4.87 2.19 1.76
N ARG A 25 -5.46 1.60 0.70
CA ARG A 25 -5.10 1.96 -0.67
C ARG A 25 -5.30 3.44 -0.92
N THR A 26 -6.45 3.99 -0.54
CA THR A 26 -6.76 5.42 -0.77
C THR A 26 -5.86 6.34 0.06
N MET A 27 -5.61 6.00 1.32
CA MET A 27 -4.69 6.74 2.19
C MET A 27 -3.30 6.81 1.54
N THR A 28 -2.78 5.68 1.10
CA THR A 28 -1.43 5.59 0.56
C THR A 28 -1.31 6.16 -0.84
N THR A 29 -2.26 5.96 -1.75
CA THR A 29 -2.10 6.40 -3.15
C THR A 29 -2.67 7.77 -3.45
N VAL A 30 -3.39 8.40 -2.51
CA VAL A 30 -4.02 9.72 -2.72
C VAL A 30 -3.64 10.70 -1.62
N TYR A 31 -4.01 10.42 -0.37
CA TYR A 31 -3.83 11.37 0.72
C TYR A 31 -2.35 11.61 1.06
N LEU A 32 -1.56 10.54 1.20
CA LEU A 32 -0.13 10.65 1.51
C LEU A 32 0.63 11.42 0.40
N PRO A 33 0.55 11.07 -0.90
CA PRO A 33 1.24 11.82 -1.93
C PRO A 33 0.86 13.30 -1.96
N LEU A 34 -0.43 13.61 -1.87
CA LEU A 34 -0.88 15.01 -1.86
C LEU A 34 -0.32 15.78 -0.67
N ALA A 35 -0.41 15.20 0.52
CA ALA A 35 0.12 15.83 1.73
C ALA A 35 1.64 16.03 1.60
N LEU A 36 2.39 14.96 1.36
CA LEU A 36 3.86 14.98 1.37
C LEU A 36 4.45 15.86 0.27
N VAL A 37 3.89 15.85 -0.95
CA VAL A 37 4.33 16.74 -2.01
C VAL A 37 4.04 18.20 -1.66
N SER A 38 2.91 18.49 -1.01
CA SER A 38 2.57 19.87 -0.62
C SER A 38 3.50 20.42 0.46
N ILE A 39 3.95 19.58 1.39
CA ILE A 39 4.78 20.01 2.53
C ILE A 39 6.28 19.87 2.29
N TRP A 40 6.74 18.92 1.47
CA TRP A 40 8.16 18.58 1.26
C TRP A 40 8.59 18.60 -0.21
N GLY A 41 7.68 18.92 -1.13
CA GLY A 41 7.96 19.01 -2.56
C GLY A 41 8.78 20.23 -2.94
N GLU A 42 9.03 20.38 -4.23
CA GLU A 42 9.73 21.54 -4.77
C GLU A 42 8.98 22.86 -4.44
N GLY A 43 9.73 23.89 -4.05
CA GLY A 43 9.16 25.19 -3.65
C GLY A 43 8.65 25.28 -2.21
N SER A 44 8.70 24.19 -1.43
CA SER A 44 8.38 24.24 0.00
C SER A 44 9.48 24.92 0.84
N ALA A 45 9.09 25.60 1.91
CA ALA A 45 10.00 26.32 2.80
C ALA A 45 10.40 25.44 4.00
N HIS A 46 11.71 25.36 4.25
CA HIS A 46 12.27 24.55 5.34
C HIS A 46 13.31 25.34 6.14
N PRO A 47 13.51 25.02 7.44
CA PRO A 47 14.44 25.74 8.30
C PRO A 47 15.90 25.70 7.80
N THR A 48 16.32 24.56 7.25
CA THR A 48 17.67 24.39 6.70
C THR A 48 17.63 23.52 5.44
N LYS A 49 18.72 23.54 4.67
CA LYS A 49 18.87 22.70 3.47
C LYS A 49 18.92 21.22 3.83
N GLU A 50 19.58 20.87 4.93
CA GLU A 50 19.73 19.49 5.40
C GLU A 50 18.37 18.88 5.76
N VAL A 51 17.51 19.66 6.42
CA VAL A 51 16.13 19.25 6.72
C VAL A 51 15.33 19.07 5.42
N ALA A 52 15.46 20.00 4.47
CA ALA A 52 14.79 19.89 3.18
C ALA A 52 15.20 18.62 2.42
N ASP A 53 16.50 18.33 2.37
CA ASP A 53 17.04 17.18 1.65
C ASP A 53 16.62 15.86 2.30
N HIS A 54 16.62 15.78 3.64
CA HIS A 54 16.11 14.61 4.35
C HIS A 54 14.61 14.37 4.07
N LEU A 55 13.77 15.40 4.16
CA LEU A 55 12.34 15.28 3.91
C LEU A 55 12.03 14.90 2.45
N ARG A 56 12.85 15.37 1.49
CA ARG A 56 12.78 14.92 0.09
C ARG A 56 13.14 13.44 -0.04
N CYS A 57 14.14 12.94 0.68
CA CYS A 57 14.42 11.50 0.71
C CYS A 57 13.23 10.70 1.25
N VAL A 58 12.57 11.17 2.32
CA VAL A 58 11.35 10.54 2.86
C VAL A 58 10.22 10.55 1.82
N LEU A 59 10.04 11.67 1.11
CA LEU A 59 9.06 11.80 0.03
C LEU A 59 9.34 10.80 -1.10
N ILE A 60 10.57 10.76 -1.62
CA ILE A 60 10.97 9.85 -2.71
C ILE A 60 10.78 8.39 -2.29
N HIS A 61 11.26 8.03 -1.09
CA HIS A 61 11.06 6.70 -0.52
C HIS A 61 9.56 6.33 -0.44
N THR A 62 8.71 7.27 -0.01
CA THR A 62 7.26 7.06 0.01
C THR A 62 6.70 6.90 -1.40
N MET A 63 7.15 7.69 -2.38
CA MET A 63 6.69 7.59 -3.78
C MET A 63 7.04 6.24 -4.41
N HIS A 64 8.17 5.63 -4.09
CA HIS A 64 8.46 4.26 -4.54
C HIS A 64 7.38 3.27 -4.07
N LEU A 65 6.97 3.33 -2.80
CA LEU A 65 5.89 2.48 -2.29
C LEU A 65 4.55 2.78 -2.99
N VAL A 66 4.23 4.05 -3.21
CA VAL A 66 3.01 4.48 -3.91
C VAL A 66 2.95 3.90 -5.32
N CYS A 67 4.02 4.04 -6.09
CA CYS A 67 4.13 3.50 -7.45
C CYS A 67 3.98 1.98 -7.46
N ALA A 68 4.64 1.26 -6.54
CA ALA A 68 4.51 -0.18 -6.42
C ALA A 68 3.05 -0.60 -6.15
N ILE A 69 2.36 0.07 -5.20
CA ILE A 69 0.95 -0.21 -4.90
C ILE A 69 0.04 0.07 -6.10
N GLN A 70 0.26 1.18 -6.81
CA GLN A 70 -0.52 1.52 -8.01
C GLN A 70 -0.39 0.43 -9.08
N ILE A 71 0.84 -0.03 -9.36
CA ILE A 71 1.09 -1.09 -10.33
C ILE A 71 0.40 -2.40 -9.90
N ALA A 72 0.54 -2.80 -8.63
CA ALA A 72 -0.10 -4.00 -8.11
C ALA A 72 -1.64 -3.95 -8.19
N CYS A 73 -2.21 -2.75 -8.21
CA CYS A 73 -3.66 -2.53 -8.32
C CYS A 73 -4.19 -2.48 -9.76
N TYR A 74 -3.32 -2.48 -10.77
CA TYR A 74 -3.74 -2.50 -12.17
C TYR A 74 -4.52 -3.76 -12.52
N ARG A 75 -5.42 -3.63 -13.49
CA ARG A 75 -6.28 -4.73 -13.97
C ARG A 75 -5.63 -5.53 -15.09
N THR A 76 -4.51 -5.08 -15.62
CA THR A 76 -3.73 -5.74 -16.65
C THR A 76 -2.26 -5.73 -16.24
N MET A 77 -1.52 -6.77 -16.63
CA MET A 77 -0.11 -6.91 -16.29
C MET A 77 0.72 -7.08 -17.57
N THR A 78 1.90 -6.48 -17.57
CA THR A 78 2.88 -6.55 -18.65
C THR A 78 4.26 -6.74 -18.03
N VAL A 79 5.21 -7.27 -18.79
CA VAL A 79 6.61 -7.40 -18.34
C VAL A 79 7.15 -6.06 -17.84
N SER A 80 6.90 -4.97 -18.58
CA SER A 80 7.33 -3.63 -18.17
C SER A 80 6.78 -3.19 -16.81
N ARG A 81 5.52 -3.52 -16.51
CA ARG A 81 4.89 -3.21 -15.20
C ARG A 81 5.46 -4.05 -14.09
N THR A 82 5.66 -5.35 -14.31
CA THR A 82 6.29 -6.23 -13.32
C THR A 82 7.71 -5.77 -13.00
N THR A 83 8.50 -5.41 -14.02
CA THR A 83 9.85 -4.86 -13.84
C THR A 83 9.82 -3.54 -13.06
N ALA A 84 8.89 -2.63 -13.40
CA ALA A 84 8.72 -1.38 -12.68
C ALA A 84 8.32 -1.61 -11.22
N TYR A 85 7.40 -2.54 -10.95
CA TYR A 85 7.03 -2.93 -9.59
C TYR A 85 8.25 -3.43 -8.80
N ARG A 86 9.02 -4.37 -9.38
CA ARG A 86 10.23 -4.93 -8.74
C ARG A 86 11.26 -3.85 -8.45
N SER A 87 11.44 -2.90 -9.36
CA SER A 87 12.34 -1.75 -9.17
C SER A 87 11.88 -0.87 -8.00
N HIS A 88 10.60 -0.47 -7.98
CA HIS A 88 10.07 0.39 -6.93
C HIS A 88 10.07 -0.26 -5.55
N ILE A 89 9.65 -1.54 -5.43
CA ILE A 89 9.62 -2.21 -4.13
C ILE A 89 11.02 -2.45 -3.57
N THR A 90 11.99 -2.75 -4.45
CA THR A 90 13.40 -2.90 -4.07
C THR A 90 13.95 -1.57 -3.57
N ALA A 91 13.78 -0.49 -4.32
CA ALA A 91 14.25 0.84 -3.94
C ALA A 91 13.65 1.32 -2.61
N TRP A 92 12.36 1.05 -2.38
CA TRP A 92 11.70 1.32 -1.11
C TRP A 92 12.34 0.52 0.05
N LEU A 93 12.56 -0.78 -0.11
CA LEU A 93 13.15 -1.61 0.95
C LEU A 93 14.61 -1.26 1.23
N THR A 94 15.43 -0.99 0.21
CA THR A 94 16.85 -0.71 0.38
C THR A 94 17.08 0.60 1.12
N ALA A 95 16.26 1.63 0.85
CA ALA A 95 16.37 2.93 1.52
C ALA A 95 15.69 2.97 2.91
N LEU A 96 15.04 1.89 3.35
CA LEU A 96 14.28 1.88 4.61
C LEU A 96 15.11 2.30 5.82
N LYS A 97 16.34 1.79 5.94
CA LYS A 97 17.23 2.09 7.09
C LYS A 97 17.87 3.47 7.02
N GLU A 98 17.99 4.03 5.82
CA GLU A 98 18.50 5.39 5.62
C GLU A 98 17.43 6.42 6.01
N VAL A 99 16.18 6.15 5.65
CA VAL A 99 15.04 7.07 5.89
C VAL A 99 14.43 6.88 7.27
N LEU A 100 14.38 5.65 7.77
CA LEU A 100 13.80 5.29 9.08
C LEU A 100 14.76 4.33 9.83
N PRO A 101 15.81 4.85 10.48
CA PRO A 101 16.84 4.03 11.14
C PRO A 101 16.29 3.02 12.14
N ASP A 102 15.25 3.42 12.88
CA ASP A 102 14.61 2.59 13.91
C ASP A 102 13.64 1.54 13.35
N ALA A 103 13.27 1.63 12.06
CA ALA A 103 12.34 0.69 11.47
C ALA A 103 12.97 -0.70 11.34
N SER A 104 12.30 -1.74 11.82
CA SER A 104 12.72 -3.12 11.61
C SER A 104 12.23 -3.63 10.25
N PHE A 105 13.04 -4.42 9.56
CA PHE A 105 12.56 -5.21 8.43
C PHE A 105 11.49 -6.20 8.92
N ARG A 106 10.32 -6.16 8.29
CA ARG A 106 9.20 -7.06 8.60
C ARG A 106 9.10 -8.13 7.52
N PRO A 107 8.62 -9.35 7.84
CA PRO A 107 8.34 -10.37 6.84
C PRO A 107 7.47 -9.85 5.69
N ASN A 108 6.53 -8.95 5.96
CA ASN A 108 5.68 -8.33 4.94
C ASN A 108 6.49 -7.56 3.87
N GLY A 109 7.63 -6.96 4.24
CA GLY A 109 8.51 -6.30 3.29
C GLY A 109 9.14 -7.32 2.33
N HIS A 110 9.66 -8.42 2.87
CA HIS A 110 10.16 -9.53 2.05
C HIS A 110 9.08 -10.15 1.17
N MET A 111 7.88 -10.40 1.70
CA MET A 111 6.74 -10.89 0.92
C MET A 111 6.34 -9.94 -0.20
N ALA A 112 6.48 -8.62 -0.01
CA ALA A 112 6.21 -7.64 -1.04
C ALA A 112 7.14 -7.76 -2.25
N CYS A 113 8.38 -8.25 -2.08
CA CYS A 113 9.29 -8.55 -3.19
C CYS A 113 8.72 -9.65 -4.09
N HIS A 114 8.19 -10.72 -3.49
CA HIS A 114 7.65 -11.87 -4.21
C HIS A 114 6.35 -11.59 -4.97
N ILE A 115 5.68 -10.47 -4.69
CA ILE A 115 4.55 -10.02 -5.50
C ILE A 115 4.96 -9.84 -6.95
N ALA A 116 6.20 -9.41 -7.25
CA ALA A 116 6.69 -9.30 -8.63
C ALA A 116 6.61 -10.66 -9.36
N ASP A 117 7.04 -11.73 -8.69
CA ASP A 117 7.05 -13.08 -9.24
C ASP A 117 5.61 -13.56 -9.50
N TYR A 118 4.68 -13.25 -8.60
CA TYR A 118 3.26 -13.58 -8.78
C TYR A 118 2.58 -12.73 -9.86
N LEU A 119 2.99 -11.48 -10.04
CA LEU A 119 2.50 -10.65 -11.15
C LEU A 119 2.93 -11.21 -12.51
N GLU A 120 4.13 -11.81 -12.58
CA GLU A 120 4.65 -12.48 -13.77
C GLU A 120 3.92 -13.80 -14.06
N LEU A 121 3.74 -14.64 -13.03
CA LEU A 121 3.20 -15.99 -13.18
C LEU A 121 1.67 -16.03 -13.27
N PHE A 122 0.98 -15.20 -12.50
CA PHE A 122 -0.48 -15.27 -12.32
C PHE A 122 -1.21 -14.01 -12.82
N GLY A 123 -0.47 -13.02 -13.31
CA GLY A 123 -1.00 -11.75 -13.77
C GLY A 123 -1.48 -10.85 -12.61
N PRO A 124 -2.47 -9.97 -12.86
CA PRO A 124 -2.93 -8.98 -11.89
C PRO A 124 -3.31 -9.58 -10.53
N VAL A 125 -3.01 -8.87 -9.42
CA VAL A 125 -3.32 -9.30 -8.03
C VAL A 125 -4.78 -9.73 -7.87
N ARG A 126 -5.70 -9.07 -8.57
CA ARG A 126 -7.14 -9.36 -8.53
C ARG A 126 -7.51 -10.78 -8.99
N SER A 127 -6.64 -11.42 -9.77
CA SER A 127 -6.85 -12.79 -10.26
C SER A 127 -6.63 -13.83 -9.16
N TRP A 128 -5.84 -13.51 -8.12
CA TRP A 128 -5.40 -14.47 -7.10
C TRP A 128 -5.53 -13.97 -5.65
N TRP A 129 -6.11 -12.79 -5.43
CA TRP A 129 -6.36 -12.26 -4.09
C TRP A 129 -7.44 -13.03 -3.30
N CYS A 130 -7.37 -12.97 -1.97
CA CYS A 130 -8.29 -13.74 -1.12
C CYS A 130 -9.64 -13.06 -0.83
N PHE A 131 -9.91 -11.84 -1.34
CA PHE A 131 -11.14 -11.10 -1.02
C PHE A 131 -12.44 -11.82 -1.43
N PRO A 132 -12.53 -12.43 -2.63
CA PRO A 132 -13.72 -13.20 -3.02
C PRO A 132 -14.00 -14.35 -2.05
N PHE A 133 -12.97 -15.09 -1.65
CA PHE A 133 -13.09 -16.20 -0.70
C PHE A 133 -13.48 -15.71 0.70
N LYS A 134 -12.89 -14.61 1.18
CA LYS A 134 -13.29 -13.99 2.46
C LYS A 134 -14.76 -13.57 2.47
N ARG A 135 -15.25 -13.02 1.34
CA ARG A 135 -16.66 -12.67 1.18
C ARG A 135 -17.55 -13.92 1.22
N LEU A 136 -17.16 -14.99 0.54
CA LEU A 136 -17.85 -16.27 0.54
C LEU A 136 -17.93 -16.87 1.95
N ILE A 137 -16.81 -16.92 2.69
CA ILE A 137 -16.77 -17.40 4.07
C ILE A 137 -17.76 -16.61 4.94
N GLY A 138 -17.78 -15.29 4.82
CA GLY A 138 -18.73 -14.46 5.56
C GLY A 138 -20.19 -14.65 5.14
N GLN A 139 -20.48 -15.16 3.94
CA GLN A 139 -21.84 -15.58 3.56
C GLN A 139 -22.18 -16.92 4.20
N LEU A 140 -21.28 -17.91 4.11
CA LEU A 140 -21.47 -19.24 4.71
C LEU A 140 -21.70 -19.16 6.22
N GLN A 141 -20.96 -18.31 6.92
CA GLN A 141 -21.13 -18.07 8.38
C GLN A 141 -22.51 -17.51 8.76
N ARG A 142 -23.23 -16.88 7.82
CA ARG A 142 -24.57 -16.30 8.05
C ARG A 142 -25.70 -17.22 7.60
N MET A 143 -25.37 -18.36 6.98
CA MET A 143 -26.39 -19.34 6.61
C MET A 143 -26.84 -20.11 7.85
N PRO A 144 -28.15 -20.26 8.09
CA PRO A 144 -28.64 -21.08 9.18
C PRO A 144 -28.29 -22.54 8.89
N ILE A 145 -27.40 -23.11 9.70
CA ILE A 145 -27.12 -24.54 9.70
C ILE A 145 -27.98 -25.19 10.78
N ASN A 146 -28.84 -26.13 10.38
CA ASN A 146 -29.54 -27.00 11.32
C ASN A 146 -28.47 -27.90 11.95
N HIS A 147 -27.92 -27.51 13.10
CA HIS A 147 -26.90 -28.23 13.87
C HIS A 147 -27.38 -29.61 14.39
N LYS A 148 -27.95 -30.45 13.52
CA LYS A 148 -28.25 -31.85 13.82
C LYS A 148 -27.04 -32.68 13.43
N PHE A 149 -26.29 -33.14 14.43
CA PHE A 149 -25.53 -34.37 14.28
C PHE A 149 -26.55 -35.52 14.21
N GLY A 150 -26.45 -36.31 13.14
CA GLY A 150 -27.17 -37.58 13.03
C GLY A 150 -26.53 -38.63 13.92
#